data_AF-A0A1I6UBT3-F1
#
_entry.id   AF-A0A1I6UBT3-F1
#
_cell.length_a   1.000
_cell.length_b   1.000
_cell.length_c   1.000
_cell.angle_alpha   90.00
_cell.angle_beta   90.00
_cell.angle_gamma   90.00
#
_symmetry.space_group_name_H-M   'P 1'
#
loop_
_entity.id
_entity.type
_entity.pdbx_description
1 polymer ?
#
loop_
_entity_poly.entity_id
_entity_poly.type
_entity_poly.pdbx_seq_one_letter_code
_entity_poly.pdbx_strand_id
1 'polypeptide(L)'
;MNEILQQRIKSIHMGKDLTYIKKVAERSLREQLEIDMAEFLACGGTVKEIPKGQSSVSTKGWNGSEKSKAQQTMRQVMSNSISEANARRENPNVIARNKALMNGEKRFSGATCSKCGGVSRYTSTNSCVACDKASSALNHKKRMGVNA
;
A
#
# COMPACT_ATOMS: atom_id res chain seq x y z
N MET A 1 -9.85 -34.13 -60.27
CA MET A 1 -9.79 -32.86 -59.51
C MET A 1 -8.48 -32.86 -58.75
N ASN A 2 -7.59 -31.90 -59.02
CA ASN A 2 -6.17 -32.00 -58.63
C ASN A 2 -5.97 -31.67 -57.15
N GLU A 3 -5.43 -32.61 -56.37
CA GLU A 3 -5.19 -32.47 -54.92
C GLU A 3 -4.30 -31.26 -54.58
N ILE A 4 -3.35 -30.93 -55.46
CA ILE A 4 -2.48 -29.76 -55.30
C ILE A 4 -3.28 -28.46 -55.38
N LEU A 5 -4.26 -28.40 -56.30
CA LEU A 5 -5.16 -27.24 -56.42
C LEU A 5 -6.07 -27.12 -55.18
N GLN A 6 -6.59 -28.24 -54.67
CA GLN A 6 -7.39 -28.22 -53.44
C GLN A 6 -6.58 -27.80 -52.20
N GLN A 7 -5.33 -28.25 -52.08
CA GLN A 7 -4.43 -27.84 -51.00
C GLN A 7 -4.12 -26.34 -51.05
N ARG A 8 -3.90 -25.78 -52.25
CA ARG A 8 -3.70 -24.33 -52.44
C ARG A 8 -4.96 -23.52 -52.11
N ILE A 9 -6.14 -24.01 -52.47
CA ILE A 9 -7.41 -23.35 -52.12
C ILE A 9 -7.58 -23.33 -50.59
N LYS A 10 -7.30 -24.45 -49.91
CA LYS A 10 -7.39 -24.55 -48.43
C LYS A 10 -6.42 -23.60 -47.73
N SER A 11 -5.17 -23.50 -48.18
CA SER A 11 -4.18 -22.60 -47.55
C SER A 11 -4.55 -21.11 -47.70
N ILE A 12 -5.12 -20.71 -48.83
CA ILE A 12 -5.61 -19.33 -49.05
C ILE A 12 -6.77 -19.01 -48.12
N HIS A 13 -7.72 -19.92 -47.93
CA HIS A 13 -8.85 -19.71 -47.01
C HIS A 13 -8.35 -19.60 -45.56
N MET A 14 -7.48 -20.50 -45.11
CA MET A 14 -6.89 -20.43 -43.76
C MET A 14 -6.15 -19.10 -43.51
N GLY A 15 -5.40 -18.60 -44.50
CA GLY A 15 -4.72 -17.30 -44.38
C GLY A 15 -5.68 -16.11 -44.27
N LYS A 16 -6.80 -16.14 -45.03
CA LYS A 16 -7.85 -15.12 -44.95
C LYS A 16 -8.58 -15.17 -43.61
N ASP A 17 -8.89 -16.37 -43.12
CA ASP A 17 -9.58 -16.58 -41.84
C ASP A 17 -8.72 -16.11 -40.66
N LEU A 18 -7.42 -16.43 -40.66
CA LEU A 18 -6.47 -15.92 -39.65
C LEU A 18 -6.38 -14.40 -39.65
N THR A 19 -6.37 -13.78 -40.83
CA THR A 19 -6.34 -12.31 -40.95
C THR A 19 -7.63 -11.69 -40.44
N TYR A 20 -8.78 -12.32 -40.73
CA TYR A 20 -10.08 -11.89 -40.23
C TYR A 20 -10.17 -11.98 -38.71
N ILE A 21 -9.75 -13.10 -38.11
CA ILE A 21 -9.73 -13.30 -36.66
C ILE A 21 -8.87 -12.24 -35.97
N LYS A 22 -7.68 -11.93 -36.51
CA LYS A 22 -6.82 -10.86 -35.98
C LYS A 22 -7.51 -9.49 -36.00
N LYS A 23 -8.15 -9.14 -37.11
CA LYS A 23 -8.90 -7.88 -37.23
C LYS A 23 -10.09 -7.81 -36.26
N VAL A 24 -10.77 -8.94 -36.01
CA VAL A 24 -11.87 -9.01 -35.04
C VAL A 24 -11.34 -8.84 -33.61
N ALA A 25 -10.22 -9.50 -33.26
CA ALA A 25 -9.58 -9.35 -31.96
C ALA A 25 -9.08 -7.91 -31.71
N GLU A 26 -8.54 -7.24 -32.74
CA GLU A 26 -8.17 -5.83 -32.67
C GLU A 26 -9.39 -4.92 -32.47
N ARG A 27 -10.53 -5.21 -33.10
CA ARG A 27 -11.78 -4.47 -32.86
C ARG A 27 -12.28 -4.64 -31.43
N SER A 28 -12.29 -5.87 -30.91
CA SER A 28 -12.73 -6.11 -29.52
C SER A 28 -11.82 -5.40 -28.51
N LEU A 29 -10.50 -5.35 -28.77
CA LEU A 29 -9.56 -4.58 -27.95
C LEU A 29 -9.86 -3.07 -27.99
N ARG A 30 -10.18 -2.54 -29.17
CA ARG A 30 -10.53 -1.12 -29.34
C ARG A 30 -11.82 -0.76 -28.59
N GLU A 31 -12.83 -1.61 -28.70
CA GLU A 31 -14.10 -1.45 -27.96
C GLU A 31 -13.88 -1.48 -26.45
N GLN A 32 -13.01 -2.38 -25.98
CA GLN A 32 -12.68 -2.48 -24.56
C GLN A 32 -11.92 -1.25 -24.04
N LEU A 33 -10.99 -0.72 -24.84
CA LEU A 33 -10.30 0.54 -24.55
C LEU A 33 -11.28 1.73 -24.51
N GLU A 34 -12.26 1.78 -25.42
CA GLU A 34 -13.27 2.84 -25.43
C GLU A 34 -14.14 2.79 -24.16
N ILE A 35 -14.50 1.59 -23.67
CA ILE A 35 -15.22 1.40 -22.41
C ILE A 35 -14.36 1.83 -21.22
N ASP A 36 -13.12 1.34 -21.12
CA ASP A 36 -12.21 1.66 -20.02
C ASP A 36 -11.93 3.17 -19.96
N MET A 37 -11.78 3.82 -21.12
CA MET A 37 -11.63 5.27 -21.21
C MET A 37 -12.88 6.01 -20.77
N ALA A 38 -14.07 5.56 -21.18
CA ALA A 38 -15.33 6.16 -20.77
C ALA A 38 -15.55 6.03 -19.25
N GLU A 39 -15.28 4.86 -18.67
CA GLU A 39 -15.34 4.63 -17.23
C GLU A 39 -14.33 5.50 -16.46
N PHE A 40 -13.10 5.58 -16.95
CA PHE A 40 -12.05 6.42 -16.35
C PHE A 40 -12.43 7.90 -16.34
N LEU A 41 -12.96 8.41 -17.46
CA LEU A 41 -13.42 9.80 -17.56
C LEU A 41 -14.66 10.05 -16.69
N ALA A 42 -15.60 9.10 -16.62
CA ALA A 42 -16.78 9.17 -15.74
C ALA A 42 -16.39 9.20 -14.26
N CYS A 43 -15.30 8.54 -13.88
CA CYS A 43 -14.74 8.55 -12.52
C CYS A 43 -13.85 9.78 -12.23
N GLY A 44 -13.90 10.81 -13.09
CA GLY A 44 -13.17 12.07 -12.90
C GLY A 44 -11.70 12.03 -13.30
N GLY A 45 -11.28 11.03 -14.10
CA GLY A 45 -9.93 10.97 -14.67
C GLY A 45 -8.82 10.84 -13.63
N THR A 46 -9.14 10.39 -12.42
CA THR A 46 -8.17 10.29 -11.34
C THR A 46 -7.35 9.01 -11.50
N VAL A 47 -6.10 9.16 -11.95
CA VAL A 47 -5.12 8.08 -11.86
C VAL A 47 -4.81 7.87 -10.39
N LYS A 48 -5.22 6.73 -9.82
CA LYS A 48 -4.81 6.34 -8.47
C LYS A 48 -3.30 6.20 -8.48
N GLU A 49 -2.60 7.17 -7.90
CA GLU A 49 -1.16 7.05 -7.67
C GLU A 49 -0.91 5.74 -6.93
N ILE A 50 -0.02 4.92 -7.48
CA ILE A 50 0.49 3.77 -6.75
C ILE A 50 1.23 4.36 -5.54
N PRO A 51 0.86 4.01 -4.30
CA PRO A 51 1.53 4.50 -3.10
C PRO A 51 3.04 4.32 -3.23
N LYS A 52 3.82 5.34 -2.85
CA LYS A 52 5.29 5.27 -2.85
C LYS A 52 5.75 3.99 -2.14
N GLY A 53 6.42 3.11 -2.89
CA GLY A 53 6.92 1.83 -2.37
C GLY A 53 6.14 0.59 -2.78
N GLN A 54 4.94 0.73 -3.34
CA GLN A 54 4.28 -0.37 -4.03
C GLN A 54 4.83 -0.43 -5.46
N SER A 55 5.55 -1.49 -5.81
CA SER A 55 5.70 -1.85 -7.22
C SER A 55 4.51 -2.73 -7.58
N SER A 56 3.86 -2.48 -8.71
CA SER A 56 3.04 -3.52 -9.33
C SER A 56 3.89 -4.79 -9.36
N VAL A 57 3.32 -5.90 -8.89
CA VAL A 57 4.00 -7.20 -8.78
C VAL A 57 4.22 -7.73 -10.20
N SER A 58 5.08 -7.06 -10.97
CA SER A 58 5.56 -7.56 -12.24
C SER A 58 6.58 -8.63 -11.91
N THR A 59 6.17 -9.88 -12.01
CA THR A 59 7.05 -11.06 -12.02
C THR A 59 8.04 -11.01 -13.18
N LYS A 60 7.72 -10.21 -14.22
CA LYS A 60 8.55 -9.99 -15.39
C LYS A 60 9.59 -8.88 -15.16
N GLY A 61 10.83 -9.19 -15.48
CA GLY A 61 11.98 -8.30 -15.61
C GLY A 61 12.02 -7.62 -16.97
N TRP A 62 13.15 -6.98 -17.27
CA TRP A 62 13.38 -6.33 -18.56
C TRP A 62 13.28 -7.37 -19.69
N ASN A 63 12.59 -7.02 -20.79
CA ASN A 63 12.24 -7.91 -21.92
C ASN A 63 11.38 -9.15 -21.58
N GLY A 64 10.59 -9.12 -20.51
CA GLY A 64 9.68 -10.23 -20.20
C GLY A 64 10.35 -11.44 -19.57
N SER A 65 11.65 -11.36 -19.27
CA SER A 65 12.42 -12.36 -18.52
C SER A 65 11.85 -12.56 -17.12
N GLU A 66 11.97 -13.74 -16.54
CA GLU A 66 11.66 -13.92 -15.12
C GLU A 66 12.72 -13.23 -14.25
N LYS A 67 12.29 -12.45 -13.26
CA LYS A 67 13.22 -11.83 -12.31
C LYS A 67 13.92 -12.91 -11.49
N SER A 68 15.21 -12.72 -11.22
CA SER A 68 15.96 -13.66 -10.39
C SER A 68 15.36 -13.73 -8.98
N LYS A 69 15.48 -14.90 -8.33
CA LYS A 69 14.98 -15.12 -6.96
C LYS A 69 15.51 -14.07 -5.98
N ALA A 70 16.78 -13.67 -6.11
CA ALA A 70 17.40 -12.63 -5.28
C ALA A 70 16.78 -11.23 -5.49
N GLN A 71 16.40 -10.89 -6.72
CA GLN A 71 15.74 -9.61 -7.00
C GLN A 71 14.31 -9.58 -6.43
N GLN A 72 13.60 -10.71 -6.46
CA GLN A 72 12.26 -10.84 -5.90
C GLN A 72 12.28 -10.70 -4.37
N THR A 73 13.21 -11.38 -3.70
CA THR A 73 13.34 -11.30 -2.23
C THR A 73 13.67 -9.89 -1.77
N MET A 74 14.61 -9.19 -2.42
CA MET A 74 14.93 -7.80 -2.07
C MET A 74 13.72 -6.86 -2.23
N ARG A 75 12.94 -7.03 -3.29
CA ARG A 75 11.70 -6.25 -3.49
C ARG A 75 10.67 -6.54 -2.41
N GLN A 76 10.51 -7.80 -2.04
CA GLN A 76 9.58 -8.20 -0.98
C GLN A 76 10.00 -7.63 0.39
N VAL A 77 11.30 -7.71 0.72
CA VAL A 77 11.85 -7.12 1.95
C VAL A 77 11.56 -5.62 1.99
N MET A 78 11.86 -4.89 0.91
CA MET A 78 11.57 -3.45 0.84
C MET A 78 10.07 -3.14 0.96
N SER A 79 9.22 -3.90 0.27
CA SER A 79 7.76 -3.76 0.34
C SER A 79 7.23 -3.99 1.76
N ASN A 80 7.75 -5.00 2.46
CA ASN A 80 7.37 -5.29 3.84
C ASN A 80 7.84 -4.18 4.78
N SER A 81 9.08 -3.71 4.65
CA SER A 81 9.59 -2.60 5.45
C SER A 81 8.75 -1.32 5.31
N ILE A 82 8.31 -1.01 4.09
CA ILE A 82 7.43 0.15 3.84
C ILE A 82 6.04 -0.07 4.44
N SER A 83 5.47 -1.27 4.28
CA SER A 83 4.17 -1.62 4.83
C SER A 83 4.17 -1.54 6.37
N GLU A 84 5.22 -2.04 7.02
CA GLU A 84 5.40 -1.93 8.48
C GLU A 84 5.55 -0.47 8.92
N ALA A 85 6.30 0.35 8.19
CA ALA A 85 6.43 1.78 8.49
C ALA A 85 5.10 2.53 8.34
N ASN A 86 4.28 2.16 7.35
CA ASN A 86 2.94 2.73 7.17
C ASN A 86 1.98 2.26 8.27
N ALA A 87 1.96 0.98 8.61
CA ALA A 87 1.15 0.45 9.70
C ALA A 87 1.48 1.12 11.05
N ARG A 88 2.76 1.44 11.30
CA ARG A 88 3.17 2.23 12.47
C ARG A 88 2.63 3.66 12.45
N ARG A 89 2.54 4.29 11.27
CA ARG A 89 1.97 5.63 11.09
C ARG A 89 0.45 5.64 11.22
N GLU A 90 -0.22 4.59 10.74
CA GLU A 90 -1.67 4.39 10.84
C GLU A 90 -2.13 3.96 12.24
N ASN A 91 -1.21 3.70 13.17
CA ASN A 91 -1.56 3.36 14.54
C ASN A 91 -2.44 4.47 15.16
N PRO A 92 -3.63 4.13 15.70
CA PRO A 92 -4.58 5.12 16.21
C PRO A 92 -4.00 6.00 17.31
N ASN A 93 -3.03 5.50 18.09
CA ASN A 93 -2.35 6.28 19.11
C ASN A 93 -1.38 7.32 18.53
N VAL A 94 -0.72 6.98 17.42
CA VAL A 94 0.17 7.91 16.71
C VAL A 94 -0.67 9.02 16.07
N ILE A 95 -1.78 8.65 15.45
CA ILE A 95 -2.76 9.61 14.91
C ILE A 95 -3.30 10.53 16.00
N ALA A 96 -3.78 9.96 17.12
CA ALA A 96 -4.31 10.75 18.24
C ALA A 96 -3.28 11.71 18.84
N ARG A 97 -2.02 11.26 18.98
CA ARG A 97 -0.92 12.10 19.45
C ARG A 97 -0.62 13.25 18.48
N ASN A 98 -0.54 12.96 17.18
CA ASN A 98 -0.28 13.97 16.16
C ASN A 98 -1.40 15.01 16.10
N LYS A 99 -2.66 14.57 16.18
CA LYS A 99 -3.81 15.48 16.27
C LYS A 99 -3.72 16.41 17.48
N ALA A 100 -3.38 15.87 18.65
CA ALA A 100 -3.18 16.65 19.86
C ALA A 100 -2.00 17.64 19.74
N LEU A 101 -0.88 17.24 19.12
CA LEU A 101 0.24 18.15 18.84
C LEU A 101 -0.14 19.29 17.90
N MET A 102 -0.88 18.99 16.83
CA MET A 102 -1.38 20.00 15.88
C MET A 102 -2.34 20.99 16.54
N ASN A 103 -3.13 20.52 17.52
CA ASN A 103 -4.04 21.35 18.31
C ASN A 103 -3.34 22.09 19.47
N GLY A 104 -2.03 21.90 19.69
CA GLY A 104 -1.31 22.50 20.82
C GLY A 104 -1.67 21.89 22.18
N GLU A 105 -2.32 20.73 22.21
CA GLU A 105 -2.72 20.05 23.44
C GLU A 105 -1.50 19.39 24.12
N LYS A 106 -1.44 19.49 25.45
CA LYS A 106 -0.35 18.87 26.25
C LYS A 106 -0.59 17.38 26.52
N ARG A 107 -1.80 16.89 26.28
CA ARG A 107 -2.25 15.53 26.63
C ARG A 107 -3.18 14.99 25.56
N PHE A 108 -3.19 13.67 25.41
CA PHE A 108 -4.10 12.98 24.51
C PHE A 108 -4.56 11.66 25.11
N SER A 109 -5.68 11.14 24.60
CA SER A 109 -6.17 9.79 24.91
C SER A 109 -5.48 8.79 24.00
N GLY A 110 -4.66 7.92 24.59
CA GLY A 110 -3.90 6.90 23.87
C GLY A 110 -4.02 5.52 24.52
N ALA A 111 -3.02 4.68 24.27
CA ALA A 111 -2.99 3.31 24.76
C ALA A 111 -3.10 3.26 26.28
N THR A 112 -3.86 2.28 26.78
CA THR A 112 -3.98 1.96 28.19
C THR A 112 -2.60 1.72 28.82
N CYS A 113 -2.35 2.34 29.97
CA CYS A 113 -1.11 2.16 30.70
C CYS A 113 -1.07 0.79 31.36
N SER A 114 -0.02 0.01 31.13
CA SER A 114 0.17 -1.30 31.76
C SER A 114 0.30 -1.25 33.29
N LYS A 115 0.70 -0.11 33.86
CA LYS A 115 0.91 0.05 35.31
C LYS A 115 -0.35 0.49 36.07
N CYS A 116 -1.14 1.39 35.49
CA CYS A 116 -2.27 2.03 36.19
C CYS A 116 -3.60 1.98 35.42
N GLY A 117 -3.65 1.36 34.24
CA GLY A 117 -4.84 1.30 33.38
C GLY A 117 -5.23 2.63 32.71
N GLY A 118 -4.65 3.76 33.11
CA GLY A 118 -5.02 5.08 32.58
C GLY A 118 -4.71 5.25 31.09
N VAL A 119 -5.57 5.97 30.38
CA VAL A 119 -5.47 6.25 28.94
C VAL A 119 -4.90 7.63 28.61
N SER A 120 -4.79 8.53 29.59
CA SER A 120 -4.25 9.89 29.38
C SER A 120 -2.73 9.88 29.34
N ARG A 121 -2.15 10.40 28.25
CA ARG A 121 -0.70 10.40 28.00
C ARG A 121 -0.22 11.80 27.60
N TYR A 122 1.03 12.12 27.91
CA TYR A 122 1.65 13.38 27.50
C TYR A 122 1.99 13.38 26.00
N THR A 123 1.70 14.49 25.32
CA THR A 123 2.03 14.65 23.89
C THR A 123 3.52 14.78 23.62
N SER A 124 4.35 15.16 24.60
CA SER A 124 5.80 15.31 24.47
C SER A 124 6.57 13.99 24.63
N THR A 125 6.20 13.16 25.61
CA THR A 125 6.96 11.96 26.00
C THR A 125 6.22 10.64 25.75
N ASN A 126 4.93 10.68 25.41
CA ASN A 126 4.04 9.50 25.44
C ASN A 126 3.97 8.79 26.79
N SER A 127 4.44 9.40 27.88
CA SER A 127 4.36 8.80 29.21
C SER A 127 2.93 8.93 29.74
N CYS A 128 2.51 7.94 30.54
CA CYS A 128 1.22 7.99 31.20
C CYS A 128 1.23 9.12 32.23
N VAL A 129 0.24 10.02 32.16
CA VAL A 129 0.18 11.21 33.02
C VAL A 129 0.12 10.83 34.50
N ALA A 130 -0.64 9.79 34.85
CA ALA A 130 -0.80 9.35 36.23
C ALA A 130 0.52 8.78 36.79
N CYS A 131 1.14 7.84 36.08
CA CYS A 131 2.39 7.23 36.52
C CYS A 131 3.54 8.25 36.60
N ASP A 132 3.64 9.12 35.60
CA ASP A 132 4.70 10.14 35.53
C ASP A 132 4.60 11.14 36.69
N LYS A 133 3.38 11.61 37.00
CA LYS A 133 3.11 12.44 38.19
C LYS A 133 3.43 11.71 39.49
N ALA A 134 3.01 10.46 39.63
CA ALA A 134 3.28 9.66 40.83
C ALA A 134 4.79 9.47 41.05
N SER A 135 5.52 9.14 39.98
CA SER A 135 6.99 9.02 40.02
C SER A 135 7.67 10.36 40.34
N SER A 136 7.19 11.47 39.77
CA SER A 136 7.72 12.81 40.06
C SER A 136 7.53 13.19 41.54
N ALA A 137 6.34 12.93 42.11
CA ALA A 137 6.06 13.17 43.51
C ALA A 137 6.94 12.32 44.45
N LEU A 138 7.14 11.04 44.13
CA LEU A 138 8.04 10.17 44.89
C LEU A 138 9.49 10.65 44.84
N ASN A 139 9.98 11.04 43.67
CA ASN A 139 11.33 11.57 43.50
C ASN A 139 11.52 12.89 44.27
N HIS A 140 10.50 13.74 44.29
CA HIS A 140 10.51 14.97 45.08
C HIS A 140 10.62 14.67 46.58
N LYS A 141 9.78 13.77 47.11
CA LYS A 141 9.85 13.35 48.53
C LYS A 141 11.23 12.80 48.91
N LYS A 142 11.79 11.92 48.06
CA LYS A 142 13.15 11.38 48.24
C LYS A 142 14.21 12.49 48.29
N ARG A 143 14.14 13.47 47.39
CA ARG A 143 15.07 14.61 47.37
C ARG A 143 14.96 15.49 48.61
N MET A 144 13.76 15.59 49.18
CA MET A 144 13.50 16.35 50.40
C MET A 144 13.83 15.57 51.69
N GLY A 145 14.39 14.36 51.59
CA GLY A 145 14.69 13.52 52.77
C GLY A 145 13.44 13.00 53.51
N VAL A 146 12.26 13.17 52.92
CA VAL A 146 11.01 12.62 53.45
C VAL A 146 10.91 11.18 52.97
N ASN A 147 11.28 10.24 53.83
CA ASN A 147 11.10 8.82 53.55
C ASN A 147 9.60 8.54 53.31
N ALA A 148 9.34 7.79 52.24
CA ALA A 148 8.01 7.48 51.75
C ALA A 148 7.25 6.56 52.70
#